data_AF-X1AIU2-F1
#
_entry.id   AF-X1AIU2-F1
#
_cell.length_a   1.000
_cell.length_b   1.000
_cell.length_c   1.000
_cell.angle_alpha   90.00
_cell.angle_beta   90.00
_cell.angle_gamma   90.00
#
_symmetry.space_group_name_H-M   'P 1'
#
loop_
_entity.id
_entity.type
_entity.pdbx_description
1 polymer ?
#
loop_
_entity_poly.entity_id
_entity_poly.type
_entity_poly.pdbx_seq_one_letter_code
_entity_poly.pdbx_strand_id
1 'polypeptide(L)'
;MIKNRAELISHGFVEGRKTVLDIAEYTLNHVDPRAAVKNYVKVEGSRLQVGEDVFDLNTVNKIYAIGGGKATYPLAVALEEILGDRITDGFIAIKKGQKQPFFETMGTLSKIRVAESAHPIPDETSLEAAKAIWRVAEKAGRGDMVFCLMS
;
A
#
# COMPACT_ATOMS: atom_id res chain seq x y z
N MET A 1 9.11 -12.14 -6.59
CA MET A 1 9.15 -13.12 -7.70
C MET A 1 10.35 -12.85 -8.58
N ILE A 2 11.30 -13.79 -8.66
CA ILE A 2 12.58 -13.58 -9.34
C ILE A 2 12.41 -13.88 -10.84
N LYS A 3 12.38 -12.83 -11.67
CA LYS A 3 11.99 -12.94 -13.09
C LYS A 3 12.97 -13.72 -13.95
N ASN A 4 14.25 -13.71 -13.62
CA ASN A 4 15.31 -14.42 -14.33
C ASN A 4 15.74 -15.72 -13.64
N ARG A 5 14.82 -16.37 -12.90
CA ARG A 5 15.10 -17.62 -12.17
C ARG A 5 15.73 -18.69 -13.07
N ALA A 6 15.18 -18.88 -14.28
CA ALA A 6 15.66 -19.89 -15.22
C ALA A 6 17.12 -19.66 -15.64
N GLU A 7 17.50 -18.40 -15.89
CA GLU A 7 18.88 -18.02 -16.20
C GLU A 7 19.79 -18.29 -15.00
N LEU A 8 19.36 -17.88 -13.79
CA LEU A 8 20.14 -18.02 -12.57
C LEU A 8 20.42 -19.49 -12.17
N ILE A 9 19.56 -20.44 -12.54
CA ILE A 9 19.74 -21.88 -12.27
C ILE A 9 20.34 -22.64 -13.46
N SER A 10 20.67 -21.97 -14.56
CA SER A 10 21.17 -22.63 -15.78
C SER A 10 22.65 -23.03 -15.72
N HIS A 11 23.39 -22.60 -14.69
CA HIS A 11 24.83 -22.85 -14.58
C HIS A 11 25.32 -22.86 -13.11
N GLY A 12 26.54 -23.37 -12.89
CA GLY A 12 27.19 -23.44 -11.57
C GLY A 12 26.59 -24.53 -10.66
N PHE A 13 26.66 -24.31 -9.34
CA PHE A 13 26.05 -25.23 -8.36
C PHE A 13 24.52 -25.05 -8.30
N VAL A 14 23.81 -25.79 -9.15
CA VAL A 14 22.36 -25.64 -9.38
C VAL A 14 21.52 -25.86 -8.13
N GLU A 15 21.81 -26.89 -7.31
CA GLU A 15 21.01 -27.17 -6.11
C GLU A 15 21.10 -26.06 -5.06
N GLY A 16 22.32 -25.58 -4.78
CA GLY A 16 22.52 -24.44 -3.88
C GLY A 16 21.83 -23.18 -4.38
N ARG A 17 21.92 -22.91 -5.69
CA ARG A 17 21.22 -21.77 -6.32
C ARG A 17 19.71 -21.87 -6.19
N LYS A 18 19.12 -23.04 -6.44
CA LYS A 18 17.68 -23.28 -6.24
C LYS A 18 17.27 -22.96 -4.81
N THR A 19 18.00 -23.51 -3.84
CA THR A 19 17.75 -23.32 -2.40
C THR A 19 17.77 -21.83 -2.01
N VAL A 20 18.82 -21.09 -2.41
CA VAL A 20 18.92 -19.65 -2.11
C VAL A 20 17.79 -18.86 -2.76
N LEU A 21 17.44 -19.19 -4.01
CA LEU A 21 16.34 -18.53 -4.72
C LEU A 21 14.99 -18.82 -4.06
N ASP A 22 14.76 -20.03 -3.55
CA ASP A 22 13.53 -20.37 -2.82
C ASP A 22 13.41 -19.60 -1.51
N ILE A 23 14.50 -19.48 -0.74
CA ILE A 23 14.55 -18.65 0.49
C ILE A 23 14.26 -17.19 0.16
N ALA A 24 14.92 -16.65 -0.88
CA ALA A 24 14.74 -15.26 -1.30
C ALA A 24 13.30 -15.00 -1.78
N GLU A 25 12.73 -15.92 -2.56
CA GLU A 25 11.37 -15.80 -3.09
C GLU A 25 10.32 -15.93 -1.99
N TYR A 26 10.50 -16.86 -1.06
CA TYR A 26 9.67 -16.97 0.14
C TYR A 26 9.66 -15.67 0.93
N THR A 27 10.85 -15.08 1.16
CA THR A 27 11.00 -13.83 1.89
C THR A 27 10.34 -12.67 1.15
N LEU A 28 10.58 -12.53 -0.16
CA LEU A 28 9.97 -11.48 -0.98
C LEU A 28 8.44 -11.56 -0.99
N ASN A 29 7.88 -12.77 -1.01
CA ASN A 29 6.43 -12.96 -0.93
C ASN A 29 5.86 -12.60 0.45
N HIS A 30 6.62 -12.83 1.53
CA HIS A 30 6.21 -12.48 2.90
C HIS A 30 6.27 -10.99 3.20
N VAL A 31 7.15 -10.25 2.53
CA VAL A 31 7.27 -8.79 2.68
C VAL A 31 6.46 -8.01 1.63
N ASP A 32 5.58 -8.68 0.89
CA ASP A 32 4.69 -8.02 -0.07
C ASP A 32 3.74 -7.05 0.68
N PRO A 33 3.73 -5.75 0.34
CA PRO A 33 2.93 -4.76 1.08
C PRO A 33 1.43 -5.04 1.03
N ARG A 34 0.90 -5.52 -0.09
CA ARG A 34 -0.53 -5.80 -0.25
C ARG A 34 -0.93 -7.02 0.60
N ALA A 35 -0.13 -8.08 0.57
CA ALA A 35 -0.31 -9.26 1.41
C ALA A 35 -0.19 -8.91 2.91
N ALA A 36 0.77 -8.05 3.28
CA ALA A 36 0.92 -7.58 4.65
C ALA A 36 -0.37 -6.89 5.15
N VAL A 37 -0.94 -5.95 4.38
CA VAL A 37 -2.20 -5.30 4.77
C VAL A 37 -3.34 -6.33 4.91
N LYS A 38 -3.49 -7.28 3.98
CA LYS A 38 -4.53 -8.32 4.06
C LYS A 38 -4.38 -9.28 5.25
N ASN A 39 -3.15 -9.47 5.73
CA ASN A 39 -2.88 -10.30 6.90
C ASN A 39 -3.24 -9.59 8.21
N TYR A 40 -2.95 -8.29 8.29
CA TYR A 40 -3.14 -7.49 9.50
C TYR A 40 -4.50 -6.78 9.57
N VAL A 41 -5.13 -6.48 8.44
CA VAL A 41 -6.40 -5.75 8.38
C VAL A 41 -7.50 -6.67 7.87
N LYS A 42 -8.53 -6.88 8.69
CA LYS A 42 -9.67 -7.74 8.37
C LYS A 42 -10.97 -7.07 8.77
N VAL A 43 -12.02 -7.31 7.98
CA VAL A 43 -13.37 -6.79 8.26
C VAL A 43 -14.38 -7.91 8.19
N GLU A 44 -15.14 -8.06 9.27
CA GLU A 44 -16.27 -8.98 9.39
C GLU A 44 -17.50 -8.20 9.89
N GLY A 45 -18.45 -7.91 9.00
CA GLY A 45 -19.59 -7.06 9.33
C GLY A 45 -19.16 -5.62 9.67
N SER A 46 -19.37 -5.18 10.91
CA SER A 46 -18.86 -3.89 11.41
C SER A 46 -17.53 -4.02 12.17
N ARG A 47 -17.07 -5.23 12.46
CA ARG A 47 -15.83 -5.45 13.20
C ARG A 47 -14.63 -5.30 12.28
N LEU A 48 -13.83 -4.26 12.50
CA LEU A 48 -12.53 -4.05 11.88
C LEU A 48 -11.45 -4.54 12.85
N GLN A 49 -10.61 -5.47 12.39
CA GLN A 49 -9.40 -5.87 13.10
C GLN A 49 -8.19 -5.26 12.39
N VAL A 50 -7.28 -4.65 13.17
CA VAL A 50 -5.98 -4.15 12.72
C VAL A 50 -4.92 -4.71 13.67
N GLY A 51 -4.22 -5.76 13.25
CA GLY A 51 -3.34 -6.53 14.12
C GLY A 51 -4.11 -7.14 15.28
N GLU A 52 -3.78 -6.76 16.51
CA GLU A 52 -4.47 -7.21 17.72
C GLU A 52 -5.63 -6.28 18.12
N ASP A 53 -5.65 -5.06 17.58
CA ASP A 53 -6.68 -4.07 17.88
C ASP A 53 -7.97 -4.35 17.12
N VAL A 54 -9.09 -4.08 17.76
CA VAL A 54 -10.43 -4.29 17.21
C VAL A 54 -11.27 -3.04 17.39
N PHE A 55 -11.89 -2.60 16.31
CA PHE A 55 -12.73 -1.43 16.22
C PHE A 55 -14.14 -1.82 15.73
N ASP A 56 -15.18 -1.23 16.31
CA ASP A 56 -16.52 -1.30 15.74
C ASP A 56 -16.72 -0.13 14.77
N LEU A 57 -16.77 -0.43 13.47
CA LEU A 57 -16.95 0.55 12.41
C LEU A 57 -18.29 1.30 12.51
N ASN A 58 -19.29 0.80 13.26
CA ASN A 58 -20.51 1.56 13.51
C ASN A 58 -20.29 2.77 14.42
N THR A 59 -19.19 2.80 15.16
CA THR A 59 -18.79 3.92 16.03
C THR A 59 -17.83 4.89 15.34
N VAL A 60 -17.36 4.54 14.15
CA VAL A 60 -16.46 5.36 13.33
C VAL A 60 -17.30 6.20 12.37
N ASN A 61 -17.11 7.51 12.41
CA ASN A 61 -17.86 8.45 11.58
C ASN A 61 -17.41 8.39 10.12
N LYS A 62 -16.15 8.75 9.84
CA LYS A 62 -15.54 8.72 8.51
C LYS A 62 -14.21 8.00 8.55
N ILE A 63 -13.86 7.38 7.44
CA ILE A 63 -12.57 6.71 7.26
C ILE A 63 -11.78 7.42 6.17
N TYR A 64 -10.58 7.86 6.51
CA TYR A 64 -9.65 8.50 5.58
C TYR A 64 -8.42 7.61 5.36
N ALA A 65 -7.83 7.70 4.17
CA ALA A 65 -6.58 7.03 3.86
C ALA A 65 -5.57 8.02 3.28
N ILE A 66 -4.48 8.25 3.99
CA ILE A 66 -3.40 9.14 3.57
C ILE A 66 -2.07 8.40 3.54
N GLY A 67 -1.12 8.82 2.73
CA GLY A 67 0.16 8.12 2.70
C GLY A 67 1.20 8.64 1.73
N GLY A 68 2.43 8.17 1.90
CA GLY A 68 3.57 8.54 1.06
C GLY A 68 4.67 7.49 1.11
N GLY A 69 5.27 7.23 -0.06
CA GLY A 69 6.37 6.26 -0.19
C GLY A 69 6.28 5.36 -1.42
N LYS A 70 7.38 4.68 -1.77
CA LYS A 70 7.51 3.89 -3.01
C LYS A 70 6.57 2.68 -3.09
N ALA A 71 6.15 2.16 -1.95
CA ALA A 71 5.30 0.99 -1.82
C ALA A 71 3.91 1.33 -1.24
N THR A 72 3.52 2.61 -1.27
CA THR A 72 2.21 3.06 -0.77
C THR A 72 1.06 2.62 -1.66
N TYR A 73 1.29 2.45 -2.98
CA TYR A 73 0.23 2.05 -3.90
C TYR A 73 -0.35 0.66 -3.60
N PRO A 74 0.46 -0.40 -3.45
CA PRO A 74 -0.08 -1.71 -3.10
C PRO A 74 -0.75 -1.75 -1.72
N LEU A 75 -0.29 -0.93 -0.75
CA LEU A 75 -0.96 -0.77 0.55
C LEU A 75 -2.37 -0.19 0.37
N ALA A 76 -2.51 0.86 -0.45
CA ALA A 76 -3.79 1.50 -0.73
C ALA A 76 -4.76 0.57 -1.48
N VAL A 77 -4.25 -0.23 -2.43
CA VAL A 77 -5.05 -1.25 -3.13
C VAL A 77 -5.63 -2.25 -2.12
N ALA A 78 -4.80 -2.82 -1.24
CA ALA A 78 -5.32 -3.73 -0.21
C ALA A 78 -6.37 -3.06 0.68
N LEU A 79 -6.15 -1.81 1.09
CA LEU A 79 -7.08 -1.09 1.95
C LEU A 79 -8.42 -0.84 1.26
N GLU A 80 -8.43 -0.43 -0.02
CA GLU A 80 -9.66 -0.28 -0.81
C GLU A 80 -10.37 -1.61 -1.01
N GLU A 81 -9.65 -2.72 -1.21
CA GLU A 81 -10.27 -4.04 -1.33
C GLU A 81 -10.97 -4.49 -0.04
N ILE A 82 -10.44 -4.08 1.12
CA ILE A 82 -10.97 -4.46 2.43
C ILE A 82 -12.13 -3.55 2.87
N LEU A 83 -11.96 -2.23 2.70
CA LEU A 83 -12.91 -1.23 3.22
C LEU A 83 -13.90 -0.72 2.17
N GLY A 84 -13.55 -0.80 0.88
CA GLY A 84 -14.39 -0.38 -0.24
C GLY A 84 -14.99 1.01 -0.03
N ASP A 85 -16.32 1.08 -0.16
CA ASP A 85 -17.10 2.32 -0.03
C ASP A 85 -17.06 2.96 1.36
N ARG A 86 -16.53 2.28 2.38
CA ARG A 86 -16.36 2.87 3.72
C ARG A 86 -15.27 3.94 3.76
N ILE A 87 -14.32 3.91 2.80
CA ILE A 87 -13.32 4.99 2.67
C ILE A 87 -14.02 6.23 2.13
N THR A 88 -13.99 7.29 2.94
CA THR A 88 -14.62 8.58 2.66
C THR A 88 -13.80 9.41 1.67
N ASP A 89 -12.48 9.52 1.89
CA ASP A 89 -11.57 10.24 1.01
C ASP A 89 -10.14 9.75 1.27
N GLY A 90 -9.28 9.83 0.27
CA GLY A 90 -7.88 9.52 0.44
C GLY A 90 -6.97 10.18 -0.59
N PHE A 91 -5.70 10.28 -0.21
CA PHE A 91 -4.64 10.76 -1.08
C PHE A 91 -3.30 10.12 -0.72
N ILE A 92 -2.60 9.60 -1.73
CA ILE A 92 -1.26 9.05 -1.57
C ILE A 92 -0.26 9.66 -2.56
N ALA A 93 1.00 9.73 -2.13
CA ALA A 93 2.13 10.11 -2.95
C ALA A 93 3.05 8.91 -3.23
N ILE A 94 3.38 8.66 -4.49
CA ILE A 94 4.28 7.58 -4.93
C ILE A 94 5.43 8.15 -5.75
N LYS A 95 6.51 7.39 -5.98
CA LYS A 95 7.63 7.90 -6.76
C LYS A 95 7.23 8.08 -8.24
N LYS A 96 7.74 9.14 -8.87
CA LYS A 96 7.66 9.35 -10.32
C LYS A 96 8.00 8.10 -11.14
N GLY A 97 7.19 7.84 -12.17
CA GLY A 97 7.30 6.69 -13.07
C GLY A 97 6.70 5.39 -12.53
N GLN A 98 6.07 5.40 -11.34
CA GLN A 98 5.44 4.21 -10.78
C GLN A 98 3.93 4.13 -11.05
N LYS A 99 3.26 5.26 -11.32
CA LYS A 99 1.80 5.30 -11.42
C LYS A 99 1.26 4.41 -12.53
N GLN A 100 1.80 4.56 -13.74
CA GLN A 100 1.36 3.79 -14.89
C GLN A 100 1.63 2.27 -14.72
N PRO A 101 2.85 1.83 -14.32
CA PRO A 101 3.09 0.42 -14.01
C PRO A 101 2.15 -0.16 -12.95
N PHE A 102 1.82 0.61 -11.91
CA PHE A 102 0.88 0.16 -10.90
C PHE A 102 -0.54 0.05 -11.44
N PHE A 103 -0.99 1.00 -12.27
CA PHE A 103 -2.33 0.96 -12.87
C PHE A 103 -2.51 -0.26 -13.77
N GLU A 104 -1.49 -0.59 -14.56
CA GLU A 104 -1.50 -1.76 -15.45
C GLU A 104 -1.52 -3.08 -14.69
N THR A 105 -0.81 -3.15 -13.54
CA THR A 105 -0.63 -4.41 -12.80
C THR A 105 -1.67 -4.63 -11.70
N MET A 106 -2.26 -3.58 -11.15
CA MET A 106 -3.14 -3.64 -9.97
C MET A 106 -4.47 -2.89 -10.16
N GLY A 107 -4.71 -2.29 -11.33
CA GLY A 107 -5.90 -1.47 -11.58
C GLY A 107 -5.80 -0.07 -10.98
N THR A 108 -6.89 0.69 -11.04
CA THR A 108 -6.96 2.06 -10.48
C THR A 108 -7.69 2.07 -9.13
N LEU A 109 -7.30 2.99 -8.26
CA LEU A 109 -7.99 3.28 -7.01
C LEU A 109 -9.20 4.19 -7.26
N SER A 110 -10.29 3.95 -6.53
CA SER A 110 -11.58 4.62 -6.69
C SER A 110 -11.87 5.66 -5.61
N LYS A 111 -11.33 5.48 -4.40
CA LYS A 111 -11.52 6.35 -3.23
C LYS A 111 -10.26 7.13 -2.88
N ILE A 112 -9.09 6.57 -3.18
CA ILE A 112 -7.79 7.12 -2.85
C ILE A 112 -7.13 7.70 -4.10
N ARG A 113 -6.94 9.02 -4.11
CA ARG A 113 -6.28 9.73 -5.22
C ARG A 113 -4.76 9.56 -5.14
N VAL A 114 -4.09 9.58 -6.30
CA VAL A 114 -2.65 9.25 -6.40
C VAL A 114 -1.91 10.32 -7.20
N ALA A 115 -0.88 10.89 -6.59
CA ALA A 115 0.10 11.75 -7.26
C ALA A 115 1.50 11.14 -7.25
N GLU A 116 2.28 11.51 -8.25
CA GLU A 116 3.70 11.16 -8.30
C GLU A 116 4.54 12.30 -7.70
N SER A 117 5.52 11.96 -6.86
CA SER A 117 6.45 12.87 -6.21
C SER A 117 7.90 12.49 -6.49
N ALA A 118 8.80 13.47 -6.40
CA ALA A 118 10.23 13.24 -6.60
C ALA A 118 10.87 12.45 -5.45
N HIS A 119 11.93 11.72 -5.81
CA HIS A 119 12.79 10.96 -4.90
C HIS A 119 14.14 10.72 -5.58
N PRO A 120 15.30 10.83 -4.89
CA PRO A 120 15.44 11.01 -3.44
C PRO A 120 15.38 12.47 -2.97
N ILE A 121 15.60 13.43 -3.87
CA ILE A 121 15.57 14.85 -3.55
C ILE A 121 14.15 15.38 -3.83
N PRO A 122 13.47 16.00 -2.86
CA PRO A 122 12.14 16.54 -3.07
C PRO A 122 12.16 17.75 -4.01
N ASP A 123 11.05 17.95 -4.70
CA ASP A 123 10.79 19.08 -5.60
C ASP A 123 9.35 19.58 -5.42
N GLU A 124 8.90 20.47 -6.30
CA GLU A 124 7.53 21.02 -6.27
C GLU A 124 6.44 19.94 -6.29
N THR A 125 6.65 18.82 -7.01
CA THR A 125 5.68 17.71 -7.03
C THR A 125 5.54 17.04 -5.66
N SER A 126 6.62 17.05 -4.87
CA SER A 126 6.63 16.54 -3.51
C SER A 126 5.87 17.47 -2.57
N LEU A 127 6.04 18.79 -2.73
CA LEU A 127 5.31 19.79 -1.97
C LEU A 127 3.80 19.74 -2.27
N GLU A 128 3.42 19.69 -3.54
CA GLU A 128 2.00 19.65 -3.93
C GLU A 128 1.31 18.35 -3.48
N ALA A 129 2.00 17.21 -3.56
CA ALA A 129 1.48 15.96 -3.03
C ALA A 129 1.29 16.03 -1.50
N ALA A 130 2.25 16.60 -0.76
CA ALA A 130 2.14 16.80 0.68
C ALA A 130 0.97 17.75 1.05
N LYS A 131 0.79 18.86 0.32
CA LYS A 131 -0.38 19.75 0.49
C LYS A 131 -1.70 19.02 0.22
N ALA A 132 -1.75 18.14 -0.78
CA ALA A 132 -2.95 17.35 -1.05
C ALA A 132 -3.26 16.34 0.06
N ILE A 133 -2.24 15.68 0.62
CA ILE A 133 -2.37 14.82 1.81
C ILE A 133 -2.88 15.64 3.00
N TRP A 134 -2.27 16.80 3.25
CA TRP A 134 -2.66 17.72 4.32
C TRP A 134 -4.14 18.12 4.23
N ARG A 135 -4.63 18.47 3.03
CA ARG A 135 -6.04 18.81 2.80
C ARG A 135 -7.01 17.65 3.09
N VAL A 136 -6.58 16.40 2.99
CA VAL A 136 -7.40 15.25 3.42
C VAL A 136 -7.36 15.14 4.95
N ALA A 137 -6.18 15.23 5.55
CA ALA A 137 -6.00 15.16 7.00
C ALA A 137 -6.77 16.27 7.75
N GLU A 138 -6.83 17.49 7.21
CA GLU A 138 -7.60 18.62 7.79
C GLU A 138 -9.11 18.36 7.88
N LYS A 139 -9.65 17.41 7.11
CA LYS A 139 -11.07 17.05 7.17
C LYS A 139 -11.40 16.12 8.33
N ALA A 140 -10.40 15.43 8.89
CA ALA A 140 -10.61 14.46 9.95
C ALA A 140 -10.92 15.17 11.27
N GLY A 141 -11.99 14.74 11.92
CA GLY A 141 -12.46 15.24 13.20
C GLY A 141 -12.52 14.17 14.28
N ARG A 142 -13.14 14.53 15.40
CA ARG A 142 -13.33 13.61 16.53
C ARG A 142 -14.22 12.43 16.10
N GLY A 143 -13.76 11.20 16.36
CA GLY A 143 -14.48 9.97 16.02
C GLY A 143 -14.29 9.49 14.58
N ASP A 144 -13.49 10.18 13.78
CA ASP A 144 -13.03 9.67 12.48
C ASP A 144 -11.81 8.76 12.66
N MET A 145 -11.59 7.89 11.67
CA MET A 145 -10.42 7.01 11.59
C MET A 145 -9.56 7.39 10.40
N VAL A 146 -8.24 7.41 10.59
CA VAL A 146 -7.26 7.73 9.54
C VAL A 146 -6.26 6.58 9.42
N PHE A 147 -6.20 5.95 8.25
CA PHE A 147 -5.15 5.02 7.88
C PHE A 147 -3.97 5.78 7.29
N CYS A 148 -2.81 5.68 7.93
CA CYS A 148 -1.55 6.24 7.44
C CYS A 148 -0.74 5.15 6.72
N LEU A 149 -0.75 5.18 5.39
CA LEU A 149 -0.06 4.21 4.52
C LEU A 149 1.36 4.70 4.23
N MET A 150 2.36 4.10 4.88
CA MET A 150 3.75 4.57 4.83
C MET A 150 4.71 3.46 4.37
N SER A 151 5.73 3.82 3.57
CA SER A 151 6.77 2.89 3.11
C SER A 151 8.10 3.56 2.81
#